data_AF-A0A848W633-F1
#
_entry.id   AF-A0A848W633-F1
#
_cell.length_a   1.000
_cell.length_b   1.000
_cell.length_c   1.000
_cell.angle_alpha   90.00
_cell.angle_beta   90.00
_cell.angle_gamma   90.00
#
_symmetry.space_group_name_H-M   'P 1'
#
loop_
_entity.id
_entity.type
_entity.pdbx_description
1 polymer ?
#
loop_
_entity_poly.entity_id
_entity_poly.type
_entity_poly.pdbx_seq_one_letter_code
_entity_poly.pdbx_strand_id
1 'polypeptide(L)'
;MSVSTAVEVEVTPPAVMFSHFGINCDDADKLEDFYTRVLGFCVSDHGMTRQETIRIVFMTRRPREHHQFVLASGRSSENPPTVGETGFKAPDLAALRHAKALVEAEAEVSDVVAIDHGISWTLYFRDPESNRCAISVETGHYVPQPAAWPLDLSASDANIRQTTEARCKATSGYMSRADWRAEKEAQFRAENRLTDEGPETGNADPDFERPNDPDRILLNPTENSAPPPQIAQSHCGFKVADMDMMVEFYDSVLGYAVTGRGIMPAISNEPAREYAYLSRDPDEHHQVILVSGRDMDAPTSVNQLSLRILSLDELRRMERELEAHPAIGKLRNTCHGNSFSIYFPDPEGNVVELAVESVWYVPAPHGAPLDLSWSDQELIDWAENHCRNTDGFMMRADWKSRAREELIANGHLEAEGLVSDVA
;
A
#
# COMPACT_ATOMS: atom_id res chain seq x y z
N MET A 1 -37.48 -36.26 5.34
CA MET A 1 -36.18 -35.63 5.05
C MET A 1 -36.43 -34.13 5.02
N SER A 2 -35.95 -33.40 6.01
CA SER A 2 -36.08 -31.94 6.06
C SER A 2 -34.90 -31.37 5.28
N VAL A 3 -35.18 -30.72 4.16
CA VAL A 3 -34.18 -29.93 3.43
C VAL A 3 -33.90 -28.72 4.32
N SER A 4 -32.72 -28.68 4.92
CA SER A 4 -32.21 -27.51 5.60
C SER A 4 -32.09 -26.40 4.55
N THR A 5 -32.96 -25.40 4.61
CA THR A 5 -32.79 -24.15 3.88
C THR A 5 -31.49 -23.54 4.39
N ALA A 6 -30.46 -23.53 3.54
CA ALA A 6 -29.25 -22.77 3.80
C ALA A 6 -29.67 -21.32 4.05
N VAL A 7 -29.32 -20.79 5.21
CA VAL A 7 -29.43 -19.35 5.46
C VAL A 7 -28.44 -18.71 4.49
N GLU A 8 -28.93 -17.99 3.48
CA GLU A 8 -28.09 -17.08 2.71
C GLU A 8 -27.54 -16.07 3.71
N VAL A 9 -26.26 -16.24 4.10
CA VAL A 9 -25.54 -15.26 4.89
C VAL A 9 -25.29 -14.10 3.94
N GLU A 10 -25.89 -12.95 4.22
CA GLU A 10 -25.62 -11.72 3.49
C GLU A 10 -24.14 -11.36 3.70
N VAL A 11 -23.33 -11.57 2.68
CA VAL A 11 -21.89 -11.26 2.71
C VAL A 11 -21.76 -9.75 2.58
N THR A 12 -21.34 -9.08 3.65
CA THR A 12 -21.05 -7.64 3.64
C THR A 12 -19.57 -7.41 3.35
N PRO A 13 -19.20 -6.35 2.59
CA PRO A 13 -17.81 -5.99 2.38
C PRO A 13 -17.03 -5.94 3.70
N PRO A 14 -15.79 -6.42 3.75
CA PRO A 14 -15.01 -6.38 4.98
C PRO A 14 -14.58 -4.97 5.34
N ALA A 15 -14.53 -4.67 6.62
CA ALA A 15 -14.00 -3.42 7.15
C ALA A 15 -12.45 -3.43 7.09
N VAL A 16 -11.90 -3.13 5.91
CA VAL A 16 -10.44 -3.11 5.67
C VAL A 16 -9.95 -1.79 5.12
N MET A 17 -8.64 -1.55 5.21
CA MET A 17 -7.99 -0.33 4.74
C MET A 17 -6.62 -0.67 4.14
N PHE A 18 -6.20 0.05 3.11
CA PHE A 18 -4.86 -0.09 2.56
C PHE A 18 -3.81 0.23 3.63
N SER A 19 -2.87 -0.68 3.88
CA SER A 19 -1.79 -0.49 4.87
C SER A 19 -0.43 -0.40 4.18
N HIS A 20 0.00 -1.47 3.53
CA HIS A 20 1.33 -1.55 2.93
C HIS A 20 1.37 -2.45 1.70
N PHE A 21 2.45 -2.31 0.94
CA PHE A 21 2.67 -3.08 -0.29
C PHE A 21 4.09 -3.64 -0.31
N GLY A 22 4.21 -4.92 -0.65
CA GLY A 22 5.49 -5.60 -0.77
C GLY A 22 5.75 -6.05 -2.19
N ILE A 23 7.01 -5.99 -2.61
CA ILE A 23 7.45 -6.47 -3.93
C ILE A 23 8.54 -7.54 -3.82
N ASN A 24 8.52 -8.50 -4.75
CA ASN A 24 9.61 -9.45 -4.95
C ASN A 24 10.64 -8.85 -5.91
N CYS A 25 11.91 -8.87 -5.54
CA CYS A 25 13.04 -8.28 -6.27
C CYS A 25 14.18 -9.29 -6.47
N ASP A 26 15.11 -8.93 -7.36
CA ASP A 26 16.30 -9.72 -7.68
C ASP A 26 17.46 -9.31 -6.76
N ASP A 27 17.70 -8.01 -6.62
CA ASP A 27 18.73 -7.36 -5.84
C ASP A 27 18.10 -6.43 -4.79
N ALA A 28 17.76 -7.02 -3.64
CA ALA A 28 17.15 -6.29 -2.53
C ALA A 28 18.07 -5.19 -1.96
N ASP A 29 19.39 -5.36 -2.04
CA ASP A 29 20.34 -4.37 -1.52
C ASP A 29 20.38 -3.13 -2.41
N LYS A 30 20.35 -3.31 -3.74
CA LYS A 30 20.24 -2.21 -4.69
C LYS A 30 18.93 -1.44 -4.54
N LEU A 31 17.81 -2.16 -4.41
CA LEU A 31 16.53 -1.48 -4.20
C LEU A 31 16.47 -0.81 -2.84
N GLU A 32 17.02 -1.41 -1.77
CA GLU A 32 17.13 -0.74 -0.47
C GLU A 32 17.88 0.58 -0.58
N ASP A 33 19.09 0.62 -1.19
CA ASP A 33 19.81 1.89 -1.42
C ASP A 33 18.95 2.91 -2.15
N PHE A 34 18.27 2.50 -3.23
CA PHE A 34 17.42 3.40 -3.99
C PHE A 34 16.27 3.96 -3.15
N TYR A 35 15.48 3.10 -2.49
CA TYR A 35 14.29 3.52 -1.75
C TYR A 35 14.65 4.33 -0.50
N THR A 36 15.78 4.06 0.17
CA THR A 36 16.22 4.84 1.34
C THR A 36 16.90 6.15 0.93
N ARG A 37 17.84 6.13 -0.02
CA ARG A 37 18.64 7.29 -0.41
C ARG A 37 17.89 8.28 -1.30
N VAL A 38 17.10 7.77 -2.24
CA VAL A 38 16.43 8.59 -3.26
C VAL A 38 15.02 8.94 -2.82
N LEU A 39 14.25 7.96 -2.31
CA LEU A 39 12.87 8.18 -1.86
C LEU A 39 12.73 8.43 -0.37
N GLY A 40 13.83 8.34 0.39
CA GLY A 40 13.89 8.78 1.78
C GLY A 40 13.28 7.83 2.79
N PHE A 41 13.04 6.56 2.44
CA PHE A 41 12.59 5.58 3.41
C PHE A 41 13.64 5.33 4.50
N CYS A 42 13.18 5.04 5.72
CA CYS A 42 14.02 4.47 6.76
C CYS A 42 13.74 2.97 6.87
N VAL A 43 14.78 2.17 7.09
CA VAL A 43 14.64 0.73 7.36
C VAL A 43 14.21 0.56 8.81
N SER A 44 13.00 0.03 9.04
CA SER A 44 12.53 -0.33 10.37
C SER A 44 13.13 -1.66 10.82
N ASP A 45 13.16 -2.64 9.93
CA ASP A 45 13.71 -3.96 10.18
C ASP A 45 14.21 -4.60 8.88
N HIS A 46 15.14 -5.54 9.00
CA HIS A 46 15.51 -6.43 7.92
C HIS A 46 15.90 -7.81 8.44
N GLY A 47 15.97 -8.79 7.56
CA GLY A 47 16.51 -10.08 7.92
C GLY A 47 16.36 -11.10 6.82
N MET A 48 16.57 -12.35 7.20
CA MET A 48 16.46 -13.48 6.30
C MET A 48 15.25 -14.34 6.67
N THR A 49 14.58 -14.88 5.66
CA THR A 49 13.42 -15.77 5.79
C THR A 49 13.59 -17.01 4.91
N ARG A 50 12.67 -17.97 5.04
CA ARG A 50 12.67 -19.25 4.31
C ARG A 50 14.03 -19.97 4.37
N GLN A 51 14.48 -20.29 5.59
CA GLN A 51 15.77 -20.97 5.82
C GLN A 51 16.96 -20.20 5.22
N GLU A 52 17.03 -18.90 5.48
CA GLU A 52 18.15 -18.04 5.07
C GLU A 52 18.29 -17.83 3.55
N THR A 53 17.21 -17.95 2.78
CA THR A 53 17.25 -17.82 1.31
C THR A 53 16.64 -16.52 0.79
N ILE A 54 15.71 -15.93 1.53
CA ILE A 54 15.01 -14.71 1.12
C ILE A 54 15.37 -13.58 2.08
N ARG A 55 16.07 -12.57 1.58
CA ARG A 55 16.30 -11.32 2.29
C ARG A 55 15.02 -10.50 2.24
N ILE A 56 14.57 -9.99 3.39
CA ILE A 56 13.40 -9.13 3.50
C ILE A 56 13.77 -7.82 4.20
N VAL A 57 13.28 -6.71 3.68
CA VAL A 57 13.54 -5.35 4.18
C VAL A 57 12.21 -4.64 4.38
N PHE A 58 11.97 -4.15 5.60
CA PHE A 58 10.79 -3.41 5.98
C PHE A 58 11.14 -1.93 6.11
N MET A 59 10.37 -1.07 5.46
CA MET A 59 10.68 0.35 5.36
C MET A 59 9.46 1.22 5.65
N THR A 60 9.68 2.33 6.35
CA THR A 60 8.64 3.30 6.66
C THR A 60 9.15 4.72 6.60
N ARG A 61 8.23 5.63 6.28
CA ARG A 61 8.32 7.08 6.54
C ARG A 61 7.14 7.58 7.36
N ARG A 62 6.18 6.70 7.67
CA ARG A 62 4.98 6.98 8.45
C ARG A 62 5.10 6.33 9.83
N PRO A 63 5.19 7.11 10.92
CA PRO A 63 5.38 6.56 12.26
C PRO A 63 4.20 5.75 12.78
N ARG A 64 3.02 5.81 12.15
CA ARG A 64 1.88 4.94 12.46
C ARG A 64 2.05 3.52 11.93
N GLU A 65 2.82 3.35 10.87
CA GLU A 65 3.01 2.08 10.17
C GLU A 65 4.40 1.54 10.45
N HIS A 66 4.46 0.31 10.95
CA HIS A 66 5.73 -0.38 11.12
C HIS A 66 6.54 -0.43 9.81
N HIS A 67 5.84 -0.63 8.70
CA HIS A 67 6.35 -0.45 7.34
C HIS A 67 5.20 -0.12 6.41
N GLN A 68 5.49 0.67 5.38
CA GLN A 68 4.58 0.95 4.28
C GLN A 68 5.02 0.22 3.01
N PHE A 69 6.32 -0.09 2.92
CA PHE A 69 6.92 -0.75 1.77
C PHE A 69 7.85 -1.88 2.19
N VAL A 70 7.76 -3.01 1.49
CA VAL A 70 8.54 -4.21 1.77
C VAL A 70 9.26 -4.68 0.51
N LEU A 71 10.55 -4.98 0.63
CA LEU A 71 11.33 -5.66 -0.40
C LEU A 71 11.61 -7.08 0.05
N ALA A 72 11.30 -8.06 -0.80
CA ALA A 72 11.68 -9.45 -0.59
C ALA A 72 12.51 -9.93 -1.78
N SER A 73 13.69 -10.51 -1.54
CA SER A 73 14.50 -11.08 -2.63
C SER A 73 13.86 -12.37 -3.19
N GLY A 74 14.44 -12.92 -4.26
CA GLY A 74 14.07 -14.23 -4.79
C GLY A 74 13.25 -14.22 -6.08
N ARG A 75 12.99 -13.04 -6.66
CA ARG A 75 12.55 -12.93 -8.06
C ARG A 75 13.78 -12.95 -8.96
N SER A 76 13.75 -13.69 -10.06
CA SER A 76 14.82 -13.62 -11.07
C SER A 76 14.62 -12.39 -11.99
N SER A 77 15.70 -11.68 -12.27
CA SER A 77 15.77 -10.60 -13.27
C SER A 77 15.45 -11.03 -14.71
N GLU A 78 15.40 -12.33 -15.02
CA GLU A 78 14.95 -12.84 -16.32
C GLU A 78 13.45 -12.62 -16.57
N ASN A 79 12.65 -12.46 -15.50
CA ASN A 79 11.21 -12.23 -15.60
C ASN A 79 10.91 -10.73 -15.47
N PRO A 80 10.19 -10.10 -16.43
CA PRO A 80 9.74 -8.72 -16.28
C PRO A 80 8.89 -8.52 -15.03
N PRO A 81 8.92 -7.34 -14.38
CA PRO A 81 8.12 -7.12 -13.19
C PRO A 81 6.62 -7.14 -13.50
N THR A 82 5.86 -7.83 -12.63
CA THR A 82 4.38 -7.80 -12.66
C THR A 82 3.82 -6.63 -11.87
N VAL A 83 4.63 -5.91 -11.08
CA VAL A 83 4.25 -4.63 -10.47
C VAL A 83 3.97 -3.64 -11.59
N GLY A 84 2.75 -3.11 -11.59
CA GLY A 84 2.26 -2.11 -12.53
C GLY A 84 2.79 -0.75 -12.13
N GLU A 85 2.64 -0.38 -10.85
CA GLU A 85 3.31 0.76 -10.23
C GLU A 85 3.27 0.76 -8.69
N THR A 86 4.27 1.36 -8.06
CA THR A 86 4.21 1.82 -6.66
C THR A 86 3.93 3.32 -6.64
N GLY A 87 2.87 3.72 -5.95
CA GLY A 87 2.30 5.05 -6.05
C GLY A 87 2.47 5.93 -4.81
N PHE A 88 2.90 7.17 -5.03
CA PHE A 88 3.10 8.19 -4.01
C PHE A 88 2.36 9.48 -4.36
N LYS A 89 2.02 10.27 -3.34
CA LYS A 89 1.51 11.63 -3.49
C LYS A 89 2.55 12.65 -3.04
N ALA A 90 2.59 13.80 -3.70
CA ALA A 90 3.35 14.98 -3.32
C ALA A 90 2.39 16.17 -3.07
N PRO A 91 2.75 17.12 -2.18
CA PRO A 91 1.84 18.21 -1.79
C PRO A 91 1.61 19.23 -2.92
N ASP A 92 2.61 19.44 -3.78
CA ASP A 92 2.55 20.45 -4.82
C ASP A 92 3.54 20.17 -5.97
N LEU A 93 3.47 21.01 -7.01
CA LEU A 93 4.35 20.95 -8.17
C LEU A 93 5.82 21.25 -7.84
N ALA A 94 6.13 21.93 -6.74
CA ALA A 94 7.51 22.18 -6.33
C ALA A 94 8.13 20.88 -5.76
N ALA A 95 7.41 20.18 -4.90
CA ALA A 95 7.79 18.86 -4.42
C ALA A 95 7.90 17.83 -5.55
N LEU A 96 6.99 17.87 -6.53
CA LEU A 96 7.05 17.00 -7.71
C LEU A 96 8.31 17.27 -8.57
N ARG A 97 8.67 18.55 -8.79
CA ARG A 97 9.91 18.92 -9.49
C ARG A 97 11.16 18.54 -8.70
N HIS A 98 11.13 18.65 -7.37
CA HIS A 98 12.23 18.20 -6.51
C HIS A 98 12.43 16.69 -6.63
N ALA A 99 11.36 15.91 -6.53
CA ALA A 99 11.41 14.46 -6.75
C ALA A 99 11.94 14.12 -8.14
N LYS A 100 11.50 14.83 -9.19
CA LYS A 100 12.03 14.69 -10.55
C LYS A 100 13.55 14.89 -10.62
N ALA A 101 14.06 15.94 -9.98
CA ALA A 101 15.50 16.23 -9.98
C ALA A 101 16.31 15.13 -9.26
N LEU A 102 15.78 14.57 -8.17
CA LEU A 102 16.42 13.45 -7.47
C LEU A 102 16.49 12.21 -8.36
N VAL A 103 15.36 11.79 -8.95
CA VAL A 103 15.33 10.56 -9.76
C VAL A 103 16.13 10.69 -11.06
N GLU A 104 16.19 11.87 -11.67
CA GLU A 104 17.03 12.11 -12.88
C GLU A 104 18.53 12.12 -12.59
N ALA A 105 18.93 12.28 -11.32
CA ALA A 105 20.33 12.17 -10.93
C ALA A 105 20.80 10.71 -10.82
N GLU A 106 19.87 9.74 -10.81
CA GLU A 106 20.16 8.33 -10.63
C GLU A 106 20.44 7.63 -11.97
N ALA A 107 21.61 7.02 -12.09
CA ALA A 107 22.05 6.41 -13.35
C ALA A 107 21.24 5.17 -13.77
N GLU A 108 20.69 4.44 -12.80
CA GLU A 108 19.89 3.23 -13.03
C GLU A 108 18.37 3.52 -13.07
N VAL A 109 17.95 4.76 -12.86
CA VAL A 109 16.57 5.18 -13.13
C VAL A 109 16.37 5.40 -14.62
N SER A 110 15.20 5.00 -15.13
CA SER A 110 14.84 5.20 -16.53
C SER A 110 13.38 5.62 -16.71
N ASP A 111 13.01 5.93 -17.96
CA ASP A 111 11.62 6.21 -18.35
C ASP A 111 10.94 7.36 -17.56
N VAL A 112 11.72 8.39 -17.21
CA VAL A 112 11.22 9.55 -16.46
C VAL A 112 10.32 10.40 -17.36
N VAL A 113 9.02 10.45 -17.06
CA VAL A 113 8.02 11.18 -17.85
C VAL A 113 6.93 11.77 -16.97
N ALA A 114 6.51 12.99 -17.27
CA ALA A 114 5.43 13.67 -16.57
C ALA A 114 4.14 13.69 -17.42
N ILE A 115 3.01 13.34 -16.81
CA ILE A 115 1.70 13.26 -17.45
C ILE A 115 0.66 14.00 -16.62
N ASP A 116 -0.21 14.72 -17.31
CA ASP A 116 -1.40 15.34 -16.74
C ASP A 116 -2.59 14.41 -16.98
N HIS A 117 -3.08 13.77 -15.91
CA HIS A 117 -4.25 12.89 -15.92
C HIS A 117 -5.56 13.64 -15.70
N GLY A 118 -5.53 14.97 -15.56
CA GLY A 118 -6.65 15.79 -15.16
C GLY A 118 -6.97 15.68 -13.68
N ILE A 119 -7.06 14.46 -13.13
CA ILE A 119 -7.21 14.20 -11.69
C ILE A 119 -5.91 14.46 -10.91
N SER A 120 -4.77 14.32 -11.57
CA SER A 120 -3.43 14.52 -10.99
C SER A 120 -2.42 14.94 -12.05
N TRP A 121 -1.35 15.60 -11.59
CA TRP A 121 -0.09 15.73 -12.31
C TRP A 121 0.87 14.66 -11.79
N THR A 122 1.26 13.73 -12.64
CA THR A 122 1.98 12.52 -12.22
C THR A 122 3.34 12.45 -12.92
N LEU A 123 4.39 12.27 -12.13
CA LEU A 123 5.73 11.88 -12.57
C LEU A 123 5.83 10.36 -12.51
N TYR A 124 6.08 9.73 -13.65
CA TYR A 124 6.45 8.34 -13.76
C TYR A 124 7.95 8.18 -13.94
N PHE A 125 8.50 7.11 -13.39
CA PHE A 125 9.87 6.65 -13.64
C PHE A 125 9.98 5.16 -13.34
N ARG A 126 11.13 4.57 -13.66
CA ARG A 126 11.50 3.20 -13.36
C ARG A 126 12.57 3.17 -12.30
N ASP A 127 12.40 2.33 -11.28
CA ASP A 127 13.45 2.03 -10.33
C ASP A 127 14.59 1.20 -10.98
N PRO A 128 15.69 0.90 -10.27
CA PRO A 128 16.81 0.13 -10.82
C PRO A 128 16.46 -1.30 -11.29
N GLU A 129 15.28 -1.84 -10.94
CA GLU A 129 14.77 -3.13 -11.41
C GLU A 129 13.62 -3.00 -12.42
N SER A 130 13.42 -1.80 -12.97
CA SER A 130 12.35 -1.50 -13.93
C SER A 130 10.92 -1.60 -13.37
N ASN A 131 10.74 -1.63 -12.06
CA ASN A 131 9.41 -1.41 -11.48
C ASN A 131 9.00 0.03 -11.75
N ARG A 132 7.74 0.24 -12.13
CA ARG A 132 7.24 1.60 -12.31
C ARG A 132 7.00 2.24 -10.95
N CYS A 133 7.36 3.50 -10.81
CA CYS A 133 6.95 4.33 -9.69
C CYS A 133 6.16 5.52 -10.22
N ALA A 134 5.21 6.00 -9.43
CA ALA A 134 4.40 7.17 -9.72
C ALA A 134 4.43 8.14 -8.54
N ILE A 135 4.73 9.41 -8.77
CA ILE A 135 4.57 10.48 -7.78
C ILE A 135 3.56 11.48 -8.33
N SER A 136 2.45 11.68 -7.62
CA SER A 136 1.30 12.44 -8.10
C SER A 136 0.98 13.65 -7.23
N VAL A 137 0.64 14.77 -7.85
CA VAL A 137 0.03 15.92 -7.18
C VAL A 137 -1.42 15.98 -7.62
N GLU A 138 -2.35 15.88 -6.67
CA GLU A 138 -3.77 15.93 -6.98
C GLU A 138 -4.21 17.32 -7.47
N THR A 139 -5.21 17.35 -8.35
CA THR A 139 -5.83 18.59 -8.80
C THR A 139 -7.21 18.77 -8.15
N GLY A 140 -7.81 19.95 -8.33
CA GLY A 140 -9.21 20.19 -7.94
C GLY A 140 -10.25 19.64 -8.92
N HIS A 141 -9.86 18.76 -9.84
CA HIS A 141 -10.68 18.34 -10.97
C HIS A 141 -10.89 16.83 -11.00
N TYR A 142 -12.05 16.43 -11.52
CA TYR A 142 -12.31 15.08 -11.95
C TYR A 142 -12.62 15.05 -13.44
N VAL A 143 -12.02 14.09 -14.15
CA VAL A 143 -12.42 13.64 -15.48
C VAL A 143 -12.38 12.10 -15.50
N PRO A 144 -13.23 11.44 -16.31
CA PRO A 144 -13.20 10.00 -16.45
C PRO A 144 -11.82 9.50 -16.87
N GLN A 145 -11.28 8.53 -16.13
CA GLN A 145 -10.00 7.91 -16.44
C GLN A 145 -10.17 6.71 -17.38
N PRO A 146 -9.20 6.44 -18.27
CA PRO A 146 -7.88 7.08 -18.36
C PRO A 146 -7.87 8.38 -19.19
N ALA A 147 -7.37 9.48 -18.60
CA ALA A 147 -6.95 10.66 -19.33
C ALA A 147 -5.43 10.77 -19.26
N ALA A 148 -4.77 11.16 -20.35
CA ALA A 148 -3.32 11.33 -20.38
C ALA A 148 -2.94 12.44 -21.36
N TRP A 149 -2.46 13.55 -20.82
CA TRP A 149 -2.00 14.68 -21.60
C TRP A 149 -0.53 15.00 -21.30
N PRO A 150 0.21 15.59 -22.25
CA PRO A 150 1.57 16.03 -21.99
C PRO A 150 1.60 17.06 -20.87
N LEU A 151 2.57 16.89 -19.96
CA LEU A 151 2.87 17.79 -18.87
C LEU A 151 4.33 18.25 -18.94
N ASP A 152 4.53 19.54 -19.17
CA ASP A 152 5.84 20.17 -19.11
C ASP A 152 6.05 20.77 -17.71
N LEU A 153 6.84 20.07 -16.88
CA LEU A 153 7.16 20.54 -15.53
C LEU A 153 8.11 21.75 -15.50
N SER A 154 8.68 22.17 -16.62
CA SER A 154 9.43 23.44 -16.69
C SER A 154 8.52 24.67 -16.78
N ALA A 155 7.25 24.49 -17.14
CA ALA A 155 6.27 25.57 -17.15
C ALA A 155 5.96 26.07 -15.73
N SER A 156 5.45 27.31 -15.63
CA SER A 156 4.99 27.88 -14.37
C SER A 156 3.76 27.14 -13.83
N ASP A 157 3.59 27.11 -12.51
CA ASP A 157 2.41 26.52 -11.86
C ASP A 157 1.10 27.09 -12.39
N ALA A 158 1.06 28.40 -12.66
CA ALA A 158 -0.10 29.06 -13.25
C ALA A 158 -0.45 28.51 -14.64
N ASN A 159 0.56 28.29 -15.49
CA ASN A 159 0.36 27.76 -16.84
C ASN A 159 -0.09 26.30 -16.81
N ILE A 160 0.51 25.48 -15.94
CA ILE A 160 0.12 24.08 -15.75
C ILE A 160 -1.34 24.01 -15.30
N ARG A 161 -1.70 24.73 -14.23
CA ARG A 161 -3.07 24.80 -13.70
C ARG A 161 -4.08 25.25 -14.76
N GLN A 162 -3.79 26.33 -15.48
CA GLN A 162 -4.68 26.86 -16.52
C GLN A 162 -4.87 25.86 -17.66
N THR A 163 -3.80 25.19 -18.10
CA THR A 163 -3.86 24.22 -19.19
C THR A 163 -4.67 22.99 -18.79
N THR A 164 -4.43 22.46 -17.59
CA THR A 164 -5.18 21.32 -17.04
C THR A 164 -6.65 21.67 -16.87
N GLU A 165 -6.97 22.82 -16.26
CA GLU A 165 -8.36 23.27 -16.08
C GLU A 165 -9.10 23.37 -17.42
N ALA A 166 -8.46 23.95 -18.45
CA ALA A 166 -9.05 24.06 -19.78
C ALA A 166 -9.33 22.69 -20.43
N ARG A 167 -8.38 21.75 -20.32
CA ARG A 167 -8.54 20.37 -20.82
C ARG A 167 -9.63 19.62 -20.07
N CYS A 168 -9.63 19.72 -18.74
CA CYS A 168 -10.64 19.10 -17.89
C CYS A 168 -12.04 19.60 -18.24
N LYS A 169 -12.26 20.92 -18.30
CA LYS A 169 -13.57 21.51 -18.64
C LYS A 169 -14.05 21.17 -20.06
N ALA A 170 -13.13 20.87 -20.98
CA ALA A 170 -13.47 20.42 -22.33
C ALA A 170 -13.76 18.90 -22.42
N THR A 171 -13.47 18.14 -21.37
CA THR A 171 -13.63 16.68 -21.33
C THR A 171 -15.04 16.31 -20.86
N SER A 172 -15.70 15.40 -21.57
CA SER A 172 -17.00 14.88 -21.17
C SER A 172 -16.91 14.14 -19.83
N GLY A 173 -17.89 14.33 -18.95
CA GLY A 173 -17.88 13.76 -17.60
C GLY A 173 -17.07 14.55 -16.57
N TYR A 174 -16.56 15.74 -16.93
CA TYR A 174 -15.91 16.63 -15.97
C TYR A 174 -16.82 17.02 -14.79
N MET A 175 -16.24 17.02 -13.59
CA MET A 175 -16.79 17.66 -12.40
C MET A 175 -15.66 18.13 -11.48
N SER A 176 -15.98 18.84 -10.39
CA SER A 176 -14.97 19.15 -9.38
C SER A 176 -14.57 17.88 -8.61
N ARG A 177 -13.33 17.82 -8.09
CA ARG A 177 -12.91 16.72 -7.20
C ARG A 177 -13.84 16.60 -5.99
N ALA A 178 -14.32 17.73 -5.45
CA ALA A 178 -15.22 17.75 -4.30
C ALA A 178 -16.58 17.10 -4.62
N ASP A 179 -17.15 17.36 -5.80
CA ASP A 179 -18.41 16.73 -6.24
C ASP A 179 -18.22 15.23 -6.47
N TRP A 180 -17.12 14.85 -7.13
CA TRP A 180 -16.78 13.43 -7.33
C TRP A 180 -16.62 12.69 -6.00
N ARG A 181 -15.89 13.27 -5.04
CA ARG A 181 -15.72 12.72 -3.69
C ARG A 181 -17.08 12.53 -3.00
N ALA A 182 -17.96 13.53 -3.07
CA ALA A 182 -19.29 13.45 -2.46
C ALA A 182 -20.15 12.35 -3.09
N GLU A 183 -20.07 12.17 -4.42
CA GLU A 183 -20.72 11.07 -5.14
C GLU A 183 -20.20 9.71 -4.67
N LYS A 184 -18.86 9.55 -4.59
CA LYS A 184 -18.24 8.29 -4.13
C LYS A 184 -18.50 8.01 -2.67
N GLU A 185 -18.50 9.01 -1.80
CA GLU A 185 -18.86 8.83 -0.40
C GLU A 185 -20.30 8.32 -0.26
N ALA A 186 -21.25 8.91 -1.01
CA ALA A 186 -22.63 8.45 -1.01
C ALA A 186 -22.77 7.01 -1.55
N GLN A 187 -22.07 6.69 -2.64
CA GLN A 187 -22.04 5.34 -3.22
C GLN A 187 -21.47 4.32 -2.22
N PHE A 188 -20.25 4.55 -1.73
CA PHE A 188 -19.55 3.62 -0.85
C PHE A 188 -20.29 3.43 0.48
N ARG A 189 -20.97 4.47 0.98
CA ARG A 189 -21.84 4.37 2.16
C ARG A 189 -23.07 3.50 1.89
N ALA A 190 -23.72 3.66 0.74
CA ALA A 190 -24.89 2.86 0.38
C ALA A 190 -24.55 1.37 0.16
N GLU A 191 -23.32 1.10 -0.27
CA GLU A 191 -22.80 -0.25 -0.54
C GLU A 191 -22.04 -0.85 0.66
N ASN A 192 -22.02 -0.17 1.82
CA ASN A 192 -21.30 -0.61 3.03
C ASN A 192 -19.79 -0.88 2.82
N ARG A 193 -19.12 -0.09 1.98
CA ARG A 193 -17.68 -0.20 1.67
C ARG A 193 -16.78 0.69 2.52
N LEU A 194 -17.35 1.69 3.20
CA LEU A 194 -16.59 2.62 4.02
C LEU A 194 -16.07 1.94 5.29
N THR A 195 -14.83 2.26 5.66
CA THR A 195 -14.20 1.83 6.93
C THR A 195 -13.89 3.05 7.77
N ASP A 196 -14.21 2.97 9.06
CA ASP A 196 -13.72 3.91 10.07
C ASP A 196 -12.53 3.24 10.78
N GLU A 197 -11.32 3.80 10.68
CA GLU A 197 -10.11 3.24 11.31
C GLU A 197 -10.23 3.19 12.84
N GLY A 198 -11.10 4.03 13.41
CA GLY A 198 -11.16 4.23 14.84
C GLY A 198 -9.89 4.91 15.38
N PRO A 199 -9.70 4.91 16.71
CA PRO A 199 -8.53 5.52 17.32
C PRO A 199 -7.26 4.75 16.98
N GLU A 200 -6.12 5.45 17.04
CA GLU A 200 -4.82 4.82 16.90
C GLU A 200 -4.65 3.66 17.89
N THR A 201 -4.34 2.48 17.37
CA THR A 201 -4.06 1.28 18.16
C THR A 201 -2.74 1.41 18.92
N GLY A 202 -2.75 0.98 20.18
CA GLY A 202 -1.61 1.01 21.08
C GLY A 202 -2.08 1.16 22.52
N ASN A 203 -1.49 0.41 23.44
CA ASN A 203 -1.75 0.60 24.86
C ASN A 203 -0.78 1.63 25.42
N ALA A 204 -1.24 2.88 25.52
CA ALA A 204 -0.48 4.02 26.04
C ALA A 204 -0.40 4.05 27.57
N ASP A 205 -0.97 3.08 28.29
CA ASP A 205 -0.93 2.97 29.75
C ASP A 205 -0.90 1.47 30.16
N PRO A 206 0.19 0.74 29.87
CA PRO A 206 0.31 -0.67 30.26
C PRO A 206 0.31 -0.81 31.78
N ASP A 207 -0.28 -1.89 32.28
CA ASP A 207 -0.32 -2.25 33.70
C ASP A 207 1.00 -2.88 34.20
N PHE A 208 2.08 -2.70 33.44
CA PHE A 208 3.41 -3.22 33.71
C PHE A 208 4.50 -2.22 33.31
N GLU A 209 5.72 -2.44 33.80
CA GLU A 209 6.88 -1.60 33.49
C GLU A 209 7.27 -1.71 32.01
N ARG A 210 7.38 -0.56 31.34
CA ARG A 210 7.76 -0.50 29.94
C ARG A 210 9.22 -0.89 29.74
N PRO A 211 9.53 -1.85 28.84
CA PRO A 211 10.89 -2.02 28.36
C PRO A 211 11.37 -0.70 27.74
N ASN A 212 12.48 -0.16 28.23
CA ASN A 212 13.08 1.04 27.68
C ASN A 212 14.57 0.81 27.42
N ASP A 213 14.91 0.72 26.14
CA ASP A 213 16.28 0.86 25.66
C ASP A 213 16.37 2.19 24.88
N PRO A 214 16.91 3.26 25.49
CA PRO A 214 17.01 4.57 24.84
C PRO A 214 18.09 4.60 23.75
N ASP A 215 19.02 3.65 23.74
CA ASP A 215 20.13 3.61 22.77
C ASP A 215 19.76 2.80 21.52
N ARG A 216 18.64 2.05 21.56
CA ARG A 216 18.14 1.32 20.39
C ARG A 216 17.63 2.27 19.31
N ILE A 217 18.21 2.19 18.12
CA ILE A 217 17.69 2.85 16.92
C ILE A 217 16.53 1.99 16.39
N LEU A 218 15.36 2.59 16.18
CA LEU A 218 14.19 1.89 15.62
C LEU A 218 14.14 2.01 14.10
N LEU A 219 14.56 3.14 13.57
CA LEU A 219 14.52 3.46 12.16
C LEU A 219 15.92 3.85 11.70
N ASN A 220 16.47 3.09 10.76
CA ASN A 220 17.81 3.31 10.24
C ASN A 220 17.71 4.22 8.99
N PRO A 221 18.04 5.53 9.10
CA PRO A 221 18.05 6.42 7.95
C PRO A 221 19.31 6.18 7.10
N THR A 222 19.24 6.57 5.84
CA THR A 222 20.42 6.72 4.97
C THR A 222 20.82 8.20 4.91
N GLU A 223 22.12 8.49 4.97
CA GLU A 223 22.59 9.86 4.79
C GLU A 223 22.46 10.26 3.32
N ASN A 224 21.63 11.27 3.05
CA ASN A 224 21.30 11.68 1.69
C ASN A 224 22.06 12.96 1.31
N SER A 225 22.59 13.00 0.08
CA SER A 225 23.26 14.18 -0.47
C SER A 225 22.31 15.36 -0.72
N ALA A 226 21.01 15.08 -0.79
CA ALA A 226 19.93 16.05 -0.92
C ALA A 226 18.75 15.65 0.00
N PRO A 227 17.92 16.60 0.44
CA PRO A 227 16.76 16.28 1.27
C PRO A 227 15.81 15.28 0.58
N PRO A 228 15.26 14.30 1.32
CA PRO A 228 14.22 13.41 0.82
C PRO A 228 13.07 14.14 0.12
N PRO A 229 12.42 13.50 -0.88
CA PRO A 229 11.22 14.07 -1.48
C PRO A 229 10.08 14.12 -0.45
N GLN A 230 9.29 15.20 -0.49
CA GLN A 230 8.07 15.31 0.30
C GLN A 230 6.98 14.49 -0.39
N ILE A 231 6.89 13.22 -0.02
CA ILE A 231 5.94 12.26 -0.57
C ILE A 231 5.32 11.39 0.51
N ALA A 232 4.14 10.84 0.24
CA ALA A 232 3.48 9.82 1.05
C ALA A 232 3.03 8.66 0.16
N GLN A 233 3.18 7.41 0.62
CA GLN A 233 2.72 6.23 -0.13
C GLN A 233 1.19 6.18 -0.15
N SER A 234 0.61 5.93 -1.32
CA SER A 234 -0.82 6.15 -1.58
C SER A 234 -1.54 4.99 -2.23
N HIS A 235 -0.92 4.33 -3.21
CA HIS A 235 -1.56 3.26 -3.97
C HIS A 235 -0.53 2.26 -4.49
N CYS A 236 -1.05 1.14 -4.97
CA CYS A 236 -0.27 0.16 -5.72
C CYS A 236 -1.01 -0.22 -7.01
N GLY A 237 -0.27 -0.69 -7.98
CA GLY A 237 -0.80 -1.29 -9.19
C GLY A 237 -0.02 -2.53 -9.57
N PHE A 238 -0.71 -3.50 -10.15
CA PHE A 238 -0.10 -4.74 -10.63
C PHE A 238 -0.80 -5.24 -11.88
N LYS A 239 -0.04 -5.99 -12.67
CA LYS A 239 -0.52 -6.54 -13.93
C LYS A 239 -1.45 -7.71 -13.65
N VAL A 240 -2.49 -7.81 -14.47
CA VAL A 240 -3.45 -8.92 -14.48
C VAL A 240 -3.58 -9.53 -15.87
N ALA A 241 -3.87 -10.82 -15.93
CA ALA A 241 -4.13 -11.55 -17.17
C ALA A 241 -5.63 -11.52 -17.51
N ASP A 242 -6.49 -11.68 -16.52
CA ASP A 242 -7.95 -11.58 -16.65
C ASP A 242 -8.48 -10.40 -15.85
N MET A 243 -8.75 -9.29 -16.55
CA MET A 243 -9.22 -8.06 -15.92
C MET A 243 -10.57 -8.25 -15.21
N ASP A 244 -11.51 -8.96 -15.82
CA ASP A 244 -12.86 -9.08 -15.29
C ASP A 244 -12.88 -9.97 -14.03
N MET A 245 -12.17 -11.10 -14.06
CA MET A 245 -12.04 -11.98 -12.89
C MET A 245 -11.38 -11.25 -11.71
N MET A 246 -10.34 -10.46 -11.98
CA MET A 246 -9.61 -9.74 -10.94
C MET A 246 -10.44 -8.58 -10.37
N VAL A 247 -11.15 -7.83 -11.21
CA VAL A 247 -12.10 -6.80 -10.75
C VAL A 247 -13.20 -7.43 -9.88
N GLU A 248 -13.80 -8.54 -10.31
CA GLU A 248 -14.84 -9.25 -9.56
C GLU A 248 -14.31 -9.71 -8.19
N PHE A 249 -13.09 -10.25 -8.13
CA PHE A 249 -12.48 -10.67 -6.87
C PHE A 249 -12.27 -9.50 -5.91
N TYR A 250 -11.62 -8.42 -6.34
CA TYR A 250 -11.34 -7.28 -5.47
C TYR A 250 -12.63 -6.55 -5.03
N ASP A 251 -13.66 -6.55 -5.89
CA ASP A 251 -14.97 -6.00 -5.55
C ASP A 251 -15.72 -6.86 -4.53
N SER A 252 -15.89 -8.15 -4.82
CA SER A 252 -16.75 -9.04 -4.03
C SER A 252 -16.09 -9.52 -2.73
N VAL A 253 -14.79 -9.79 -2.73
CA VAL A 253 -14.07 -10.34 -1.56
C VAL A 253 -13.54 -9.23 -0.66
N LEU A 254 -13.05 -8.14 -1.23
CA LEU A 254 -12.35 -7.09 -0.48
C LEU A 254 -13.10 -5.76 -0.43
N GLY A 255 -14.23 -5.66 -1.12
CA GLY A 255 -15.10 -4.49 -1.05
C GLY A 255 -14.59 -3.28 -1.84
N TYR A 256 -13.65 -3.45 -2.78
CA TYR A 256 -13.17 -2.35 -3.61
C TYR A 256 -14.15 -2.01 -4.75
N ALA A 257 -14.56 -0.75 -4.88
CA ALA A 257 -15.39 -0.31 -5.99
C ALA A 257 -14.55 0.19 -7.16
N VAL A 258 -14.99 -0.08 -8.39
CA VAL A 258 -14.38 0.49 -9.60
C VAL A 258 -14.71 1.98 -9.69
N THR A 259 -13.68 2.82 -9.73
CA THR A 259 -13.79 4.28 -9.84
C THR A 259 -13.53 4.79 -11.27
N GLY A 260 -12.88 3.97 -12.09
CA GLY A 260 -12.65 4.22 -13.51
C GLY A 260 -12.12 2.96 -14.20
N ARG A 261 -12.33 2.86 -15.52
CA ARG A 261 -11.81 1.75 -16.35
C ARG A 261 -11.69 2.20 -17.79
N GLY A 262 -10.62 1.78 -18.47
CA GLY A 262 -10.46 2.02 -19.90
C GLY A 262 -9.04 1.77 -20.39
N ILE A 263 -8.77 2.14 -21.64
CA ILE A 263 -7.44 1.96 -22.24
C ILE A 263 -6.60 3.21 -22.00
N MET A 264 -5.55 3.07 -21.19
CA MET A 264 -4.51 4.09 -21.06
C MET A 264 -3.70 4.08 -22.36
N PRO A 265 -3.52 5.23 -23.05
CA PRO A 265 -2.64 5.29 -24.21
C PRO A 265 -1.18 5.00 -23.81
N ALA A 266 -0.32 4.72 -24.77
CA ALA A 266 1.10 4.53 -24.50
C ALA A 266 1.69 5.78 -23.85
N ILE A 267 2.43 5.58 -22.76
CA ILE A 267 3.15 6.64 -22.03
C ILE A 267 4.62 6.25 -22.04
N SER A 268 5.39 6.97 -22.86
CA SER A 268 6.81 6.68 -23.07
C SER A 268 7.03 5.21 -23.48
N ASN A 269 7.76 4.42 -22.70
CA ASN A 269 8.02 3.01 -22.99
C ASN A 269 6.91 2.07 -22.51
N GLU A 270 5.94 2.54 -21.71
CA GLU A 270 4.79 1.73 -21.31
C GLU A 270 3.78 1.68 -22.47
N PRO A 271 3.46 0.49 -23.02
CA PRO A 271 2.49 0.36 -24.10
C PRO A 271 1.08 0.71 -23.64
N ALA A 272 0.20 0.94 -24.62
CA ALA A 272 -1.23 1.10 -24.32
C ALA A 272 -1.78 -0.19 -23.69
N ARG A 273 -2.49 -0.06 -22.58
CA ARG A 273 -3.06 -1.17 -21.80
C ARG A 273 -4.41 -0.79 -21.25
N GLU A 274 -5.24 -1.79 -20.99
CA GLU A 274 -6.42 -1.62 -20.15
C GLU A 274 -6.02 -1.44 -18.69
N TYR A 275 -6.67 -0.47 -18.04
CA TYR A 275 -6.55 -0.14 -16.62
C TYR A 275 -7.93 -0.23 -15.98
N ALA A 276 -8.00 -0.80 -14.77
CA ALA A 276 -9.12 -0.63 -13.85
C ALA A 276 -8.61 0.01 -12.55
N TYR A 277 -9.28 1.07 -12.13
CA TYR A 277 -8.98 1.82 -10.92
C TYR A 277 -9.98 1.42 -9.85
N LEU A 278 -9.49 1.04 -8.68
CA LEU A 278 -10.33 0.58 -7.59
C LEU A 278 -10.02 1.33 -6.29
N SER A 279 -11.08 1.70 -5.58
CA SER A 279 -10.99 2.36 -4.29
C SER A 279 -12.16 1.97 -3.39
N ARG A 280 -11.93 2.07 -2.10
CA ARG A 280 -12.97 2.06 -1.06
C ARG A 280 -12.93 3.32 -0.19
N ASP A 281 -12.01 4.22 -0.49
CA ASP A 281 -11.84 5.50 0.16
C ASP A 281 -12.33 6.60 -0.79
N PRO A 282 -13.37 7.38 -0.42
CA PRO A 282 -13.90 8.44 -1.29
C PRO A 282 -12.90 9.59 -1.49
N ASP A 283 -11.89 9.71 -0.64
CA ASP A 283 -10.80 10.68 -0.80
C ASP A 283 -9.72 10.22 -1.79
N GLU A 284 -9.73 8.94 -2.18
CA GLU A 284 -8.77 8.35 -3.11
C GLU A 284 -9.47 7.90 -4.41
N HIS A 285 -9.05 8.44 -5.56
CA HIS A 285 -9.52 7.88 -6.85
C HIS A 285 -9.20 6.40 -6.96
N HIS A 286 -8.03 5.99 -6.47
CA HIS A 286 -7.59 4.60 -6.51
C HIS A 286 -6.62 4.34 -5.38
N GLN A 287 -6.78 3.21 -4.73
CA GLN A 287 -5.79 2.60 -3.85
C GLN A 287 -5.15 1.38 -4.52
N VAL A 288 -5.88 0.74 -5.44
CA VAL A 288 -5.43 -0.40 -6.26
C VAL A 288 -5.68 -0.10 -7.74
N ILE A 289 -4.70 -0.42 -8.58
CA ILE A 289 -4.79 -0.34 -10.04
C ILE A 289 -4.51 -1.72 -10.63
N LEU A 290 -5.45 -2.24 -11.41
CA LEU A 290 -5.23 -3.45 -12.20
C LEU A 290 -4.85 -3.04 -13.62
N VAL A 291 -3.76 -3.61 -14.13
CA VAL A 291 -3.21 -3.27 -15.46
C VAL A 291 -3.17 -4.53 -16.32
N SER A 292 -3.81 -4.54 -17.48
CA SER A 292 -3.80 -5.74 -18.34
C SER A 292 -2.40 -6.17 -18.81
N GLY A 293 -2.27 -7.45 -19.18
CA GLY A 293 -1.11 -8.00 -19.87
C GLY A 293 -0.02 -8.53 -18.93
N ARG A 294 -0.45 -9.20 -17.85
CA ARG A 294 0.38 -10.13 -17.09
C ARG A 294 0.70 -11.38 -17.90
N ASP A 295 1.93 -11.85 -17.79
CA ASP A 295 2.33 -13.18 -18.22
C ASP A 295 2.13 -14.15 -17.04
N MET A 296 1.25 -15.15 -17.20
CA MET A 296 0.93 -16.11 -16.15
C MET A 296 1.99 -17.21 -15.98
N ASP A 297 2.92 -17.35 -16.93
CA ASP A 297 4.05 -18.26 -16.79
C ASP A 297 5.18 -17.64 -15.93
N ALA A 298 5.18 -16.31 -15.77
CA ALA A 298 6.13 -15.58 -14.94
C ALA A 298 5.68 -15.55 -13.46
N PRO A 299 6.61 -15.67 -12.50
CA PRO A 299 6.29 -15.49 -11.09
C PRO A 299 5.84 -14.06 -10.80
N THR A 300 4.94 -13.89 -9.84
CA THR A 300 4.52 -12.55 -9.43
C THR A 300 5.65 -11.77 -8.75
N SER A 301 5.78 -10.50 -9.11
CA SER A 301 6.54 -9.48 -8.40
C SER A 301 5.77 -8.87 -7.23
N VAL A 302 4.47 -9.15 -7.07
CA VAL A 302 3.74 -8.74 -5.86
C VAL A 302 4.09 -9.71 -4.75
N ASN A 303 4.82 -9.22 -3.74
CA ASN A 303 5.06 -10.02 -2.54
C ASN A 303 3.80 -10.11 -1.70
N GLN A 304 3.18 -8.95 -1.42
CA GLN A 304 1.90 -8.86 -0.73
C GLN A 304 1.21 -7.51 -0.97
N LEU A 305 -0.12 -7.53 -1.07
CA LEU A 305 -1.00 -6.40 -0.83
C LEU A 305 -1.60 -6.55 0.56
N SER A 306 -1.25 -5.65 1.48
CA SER A 306 -1.65 -5.80 2.88
C SER A 306 -2.66 -4.76 3.29
N LEU A 307 -3.75 -5.24 3.90
CA LEU A 307 -4.87 -4.44 4.36
C LEU A 307 -5.03 -4.59 5.86
N ARG A 308 -5.18 -3.47 6.57
CA ARG A 308 -5.59 -3.49 7.98
C ARG A 308 -7.04 -3.95 8.06
N ILE A 309 -7.36 -4.82 9.01
CA ILE A 309 -8.72 -5.23 9.36
C ILE A 309 -8.97 -4.90 10.83
N LEU A 310 -10.15 -4.35 11.15
CA LEU A 310 -10.32 -3.58 12.39
C LEU A 310 -10.42 -4.41 13.67
N SER A 311 -10.80 -5.69 13.58
CA SER A 311 -11.04 -6.52 14.77
C SER A 311 -10.74 -7.99 14.52
N LEU A 312 -10.47 -8.72 15.61
CA LEU A 312 -10.34 -10.18 15.57
C LEU A 312 -11.63 -10.87 15.12
N ASP A 313 -12.79 -10.32 15.45
CA ASP A 313 -14.07 -10.84 14.99
C ASP A 313 -14.22 -10.74 13.46
N GLU A 314 -13.83 -9.60 12.90
CA GLU A 314 -13.85 -9.38 11.45
C GLU A 314 -12.78 -10.25 10.75
N LEU A 315 -11.60 -10.41 11.35
CA LEU A 315 -10.56 -11.31 10.87
C LEU A 315 -11.04 -12.77 10.86
N ARG A 316 -11.70 -13.24 11.92
CA ARG A 316 -12.33 -14.58 11.99
C ARG A 316 -13.48 -14.74 11.01
N ARG A 317 -14.26 -13.68 10.76
CA ARG A 317 -15.30 -13.68 9.73
C ARG A 317 -14.67 -13.92 8.36
N MET A 318 -13.65 -13.14 8.04
CA MET A 318 -12.91 -13.28 6.79
C MET A 318 -12.25 -14.65 6.65
N GLU A 319 -11.64 -15.20 7.71
CA GLU A 319 -11.10 -16.57 7.67
C GLU A 319 -12.14 -17.58 7.15
N ARG A 320 -13.33 -17.60 7.75
CA ARG A 320 -14.41 -18.52 7.36
C ARG A 320 -14.90 -18.28 5.94
N GLU A 321 -15.07 -17.02 5.55
CA GLU A 321 -15.54 -16.66 4.20
C GLU A 321 -14.50 -17.05 3.13
N LEU A 322 -13.21 -16.78 3.40
CA LEU A 322 -12.11 -17.11 2.51
C LEU A 322 -11.90 -18.63 2.39
N GLU A 323 -12.00 -19.39 3.49
CA GLU A 323 -11.94 -20.86 3.47
C GLU A 323 -13.08 -21.50 2.67
N ALA A 324 -14.26 -20.88 2.70
CA ALA A 324 -15.43 -21.34 1.96
C ALA A 324 -15.39 -20.92 0.46
N HIS A 325 -14.52 -19.97 0.09
CA HIS A 325 -14.51 -19.40 -1.25
C HIS A 325 -13.79 -20.32 -2.25
N PRO A 326 -14.44 -20.74 -3.35
CA PRO A 326 -13.91 -21.77 -4.25
C PRO A 326 -12.66 -21.35 -5.03
N ALA A 327 -12.44 -20.04 -5.20
CA ALA A 327 -11.28 -19.51 -5.91
C ALA A 327 -10.07 -19.24 -5.00
N ILE A 328 -10.24 -19.34 -3.67
CA ILE A 328 -9.18 -18.97 -2.72
C ILE A 328 -8.40 -20.21 -2.33
N GLY A 329 -7.08 -20.09 -2.44
CA GLY A 329 -6.15 -21.15 -2.07
C GLY A 329 -6.01 -21.32 -0.57
N LYS A 330 -4.99 -22.09 -0.17
CA LYS A 330 -4.68 -22.33 1.24
C LYS A 330 -4.37 -21.03 1.97
N LEU A 331 -5.08 -20.78 3.08
CA LEU A 331 -4.77 -19.69 3.99
C LEU A 331 -3.51 -19.98 4.81
N ARG A 332 -2.81 -18.91 5.21
CA ARG A 332 -1.76 -18.95 6.23
C ARG A 332 -2.05 -17.91 7.28
N ASN A 333 -2.23 -18.37 8.52
CA ASN A 333 -2.39 -17.50 9.68
C ASN A 333 -1.05 -17.30 10.36
N THR A 334 -0.73 -16.07 10.73
CA THR A 334 0.56 -15.75 11.38
C THR A 334 0.38 -14.60 12.37
N CYS A 335 0.94 -14.78 13.56
CA CYS A 335 1.14 -13.69 14.51
C CYS A 335 2.54 -13.12 14.27
N HIS A 336 2.62 -11.84 13.88
CA HIS A 336 3.86 -11.10 13.72
C HIS A 336 4.32 -10.43 15.02
N GLY A 337 3.63 -10.71 16.13
CA GLY A 337 3.77 -10.02 17.40
C GLY A 337 3.17 -8.62 17.34
N ASN A 338 3.49 -7.86 16.30
CA ASN A 338 2.90 -6.56 16.01
C ASN A 338 1.53 -6.63 15.29
N SER A 339 1.14 -7.79 14.76
CA SER A 339 -0.17 -8.02 14.14
C SER A 339 -0.59 -9.48 14.19
N PHE A 340 -1.89 -9.70 13.98
CA PHE A 340 -2.51 -11.00 13.71
C PHE A 340 -2.98 -11.01 12.25
N SER A 341 -2.37 -11.86 11.42
CA SER A 341 -2.54 -11.79 9.97
C SER A 341 -3.08 -13.10 9.38
N ILE A 342 -3.93 -12.97 8.36
CA ILE A 342 -4.30 -14.04 7.41
C ILE A 342 -3.71 -13.68 6.05
N TYR A 343 -3.04 -14.63 5.42
CA TYR A 343 -2.51 -14.52 4.06
C TYR A 343 -3.21 -15.49 3.12
N PHE A 344 -3.56 -15.02 1.92
CA PHE A 344 -4.19 -15.83 0.88
C PHE A 344 -3.87 -15.31 -0.52
N PRO A 345 -3.86 -16.18 -1.54
CA PRO A 345 -3.68 -15.74 -2.92
C PRO A 345 -4.98 -15.16 -3.48
N ASP A 346 -4.86 -14.11 -4.28
CA ASP A 346 -5.88 -13.73 -5.27
C ASP A 346 -5.97 -14.79 -6.40
N PRO A 347 -6.94 -14.69 -7.34
CA PRO A 347 -7.12 -15.68 -8.41
C PRO A 347 -5.91 -15.86 -9.34
N GLU A 348 -4.99 -14.89 -9.39
CA GLU A 348 -3.77 -14.97 -10.17
C GLU A 348 -2.51 -15.18 -9.30
N GLY A 349 -2.68 -15.50 -8.03
CA GLY A 349 -1.59 -15.85 -7.12
C GLY A 349 -0.80 -14.68 -6.54
N ASN A 350 -1.25 -13.42 -6.67
CA ASN A 350 -0.69 -12.36 -5.82
C ASN A 350 -1.17 -12.57 -4.39
N VAL A 351 -0.30 -12.35 -3.41
CA VAL A 351 -0.68 -12.55 -2.01
C VAL A 351 -1.41 -11.32 -1.49
N VAL A 352 -2.54 -11.54 -0.82
CA VAL A 352 -3.24 -10.56 0.00
C VAL A 352 -3.02 -10.91 1.46
N GLU A 353 -2.80 -9.90 2.29
CA GLU A 353 -2.75 -10.00 3.75
C GLU A 353 -3.90 -9.18 4.37
N LEU A 354 -4.60 -9.77 5.33
CA LEU A 354 -5.51 -9.07 6.24
C LEU A 354 -4.90 -9.11 7.63
N ALA A 355 -4.65 -7.95 8.23
CA ALA A 355 -3.91 -7.85 9.49
C ALA A 355 -4.65 -7.01 10.53
N VAL A 356 -4.93 -7.60 11.70
CA VAL A 356 -5.36 -6.85 12.89
C VAL A 356 -4.10 -6.40 13.62
N GLU A 357 -3.98 -5.10 13.86
CA GLU A 357 -2.86 -4.53 14.59
C GLU A 357 -2.92 -4.93 16.08
N SER A 358 -1.81 -5.40 16.64
CA SER A 358 -1.71 -5.66 18.08
C SER A 358 -1.22 -4.41 18.83
N VAL A 359 -1.36 -4.41 20.16
CA VAL A 359 -0.84 -3.32 21.01
C VAL A 359 0.67 -3.42 21.28
N TRP A 360 1.31 -4.46 20.78
CA TRP A 360 2.72 -4.77 21.02
C TRP A 360 3.56 -4.54 19.77
N TYR A 361 4.85 -4.42 19.99
CA TYR A 361 5.86 -4.44 18.94
C TYR A 361 6.96 -5.42 19.31
N VAL A 362 7.39 -6.17 18.30
CA VAL A 362 8.64 -6.93 18.30
C VAL A 362 9.32 -6.69 16.93
N PRO A 363 10.66 -6.68 16.86
CA PRO A 363 11.35 -6.51 15.59
C PRO A 363 11.04 -7.64 14.60
N ALA A 364 10.90 -7.28 13.33
CA ALA A 364 10.74 -8.17 12.19
C ALA A 364 12.11 -8.62 11.61
N PRO A 365 12.17 -9.70 10.81
CA PRO A 365 11.09 -10.63 10.49
C PRO A 365 10.72 -11.49 11.71
N HIS A 366 9.44 -11.49 12.06
CA HIS A 366 8.88 -12.32 13.11
C HIS A 366 7.61 -13.02 12.60
N GLY A 367 7.41 -14.28 12.97
CA GLY A 367 6.22 -15.02 12.60
C GLY A 367 6.02 -16.26 13.46
N ALA A 368 4.95 -16.27 14.24
CA ALA A 368 4.49 -17.41 15.02
C ALA A 368 3.18 -17.95 14.43
N PRO A 369 2.91 -19.27 14.51
CA PRO A 369 1.61 -19.82 14.14
C PRO A 369 0.48 -19.14 14.93
N LEU A 370 -0.60 -18.82 14.24
CA LEU A 370 -1.78 -18.17 14.80
C LEU A 370 -2.98 -19.11 14.68
N ASP A 371 -3.67 -19.35 15.79
CA ASP A 371 -4.91 -20.12 15.85
C ASP A 371 -6.08 -19.19 16.20
N LEU A 372 -6.88 -18.86 15.20
CA LEU A 372 -8.02 -17.96 15.33
C LEU A 372 -9.25 -18.64 15.96
N SER A 373 -9.19 -19.94 16.23
CA SER A 373 -10.27 -20.67 16.92
C SER A 373 -10.31 -20.42 18.44
N TRP A 374 -9.22 -19.88 19.01
CA TRP A 374 -9.15 -19.53 20.43
C TRP A 374 -10.08 -18.37 20.78
N SER A 375 -10.48 -18.31 22.05
CA SER A 375 -11.15 -17.12 22.57
C SER A 375 -10.21 -15.90 22.53
N ASP A 376 -10.78 -14.70 22.55
CA ASP A 376 -9.98 -13.45 22.58
C ASP A 376 -9.01 -13.44 23.75
N GLN A 377 -9.47 -13.82 24.94
CA GLN A 377 -8.61 -13.85 26.12
C GLN A 377 -7.43 -14.80 25.94
N GLU A 378 -7.68 -16.03 25.48
CA GLU A 378 -6.60 -17.01 25.26
C GLU A 378 -5.60 -16.54 24.21
N LEU A 379 -6.08 -15.95 23.10
CA LEU A 379 -5.23 -15.42 22.04
C LEU A 379 -4.38 -14.24 22.51
N ILE A 380 -4.99 -13.29 23.21
CA ILE A 380 -4.32 -12.11 23.75
C ILE A 380 -3.29 -12.49 24.81
N ASP A 381 -3.64 -13.37 25.76
CA ASP A 381 -2.73 -13.84 26.81
C ASP A 381 -1.51 -14.55 26.20
N TRP A 382 -1.75 -15.42 25.21
CA TRP A 382 -0.68 -16.10 24.50
C TRP A 382 0.21 -15.10 23.74
N ALA A 383 -0.39 -14.19 22.99
CA ALA A 383 0.33 -13.22 22.15
C ALA A 383 1.17 -12.27 23.01
N GLU A 384 0.62 -11.81 24.13
CA GLU A 384 1.34 -10.97 25.08
C GLU A 384 2.55 -11.70 25.66
N ASN A 385 2.36 -12.92 26.16
CA ASN A 385 3.45 -13.72 26.71
C ASN A 385 4.50 -14.02 25.63
N HIS A 386 4.09 -14.34 24.40
CA HIS A 386 4.99 -14.56 23.29
C HIS A 386 5.81 -13.30 22.95
N CYS A 387 5.16 -12.14 22.85
CA CYS A 387 5.83 -10.86 22.59
C CYS A 387 6.81 -10.50 23.70
N ARG A 388 6.42 -10.62 24.97
CA ARG A 388 7.28 -10.31 26.13
C ARG A 388 8.54 -11.17 26.20
N ASN A 389 8.50 -12.39 25.67
CA ASN A 389 9.65 -13.30 25.61
C ASN A 389 10.44 -13.17 24.29
N THR A 390 10.11 -12.20 23.44
CA THR A 390 10.82 -11.91 22.19
C THR A 390 11.76 -10.72 22.39
N ASP A 391 13.03 -10.88 22.00
CA ASP A 391 14.02 -9.82 22.09
C ASP A 391 13.59 -8.58 21.31
N GLY A 392 13.79 -7.40 21.91
CA GLY A 392 13.35 -6.12 21.32
C GLY A 392 11.85 -5.84 21.48
N PHE A 393 11.14 -6.56 22.34
CA PHE A 393 9.77 -6.21 22.72
C PHE A 393 9.64 -4.77 23.22
N MET A 394 8.60 -4.07 22.78
CA MET A 394 8.13 -2.82 23.36
C MET A 394 6.62 -2.63 23.12
N MET A 395 6.01 -1.63 23.76
CA MET A 395 4.63 -1.28 23.43
C MET A 395 4.56 -0.58 22.09
N ARG A 396 3.53 -0.86 21.30
CA ARG A 396 3.37 -0.23 19.99
C ARG A 396 3.20 1.28 20.08
N ALA A 397 2.54 1.79 21.12
CA ALA A 397 2.43 3.22 21.38
C ALA A 397 3.82 3.87 21.59
N ASP A 398 4.75 3.18 22.27
CA ASP A 398 6.12 3.65 22.45
C ASP A 398 6.90 3.64 21.13
N TRP A 399 6.75 2.56 20.35
CA TRP A 399 7.37 2.47 19.03
C TRP A 399 6.92 3.61 18.13
N LYS A 400 5.61 3.89 18.05
CA LYS A 400 5.03 4.96 17.23
C LYS A 400 5.54 6.35 17.64
N SER A 401 5.61 6.61 18.95
CA SER A 401 6.15 7.88 19.47
C SER A 401 7.61 8.06 19.08
N ARG A 402 8.45 7.05 19.34
CA ARG A 402 9.89 7.10 19.05
C ARG A 402 10.20 7.12 17.56
N ALA A 403 9.49 6.32 16.77
CA ALA A 403 9.59 6.32 15.30
C ALA A 403 9.30 7.72 14.74
N ARG A 404 8.30 8.42 15.27
CA ARG A 404 8.01 9.82 14.89
C ARG A 404 9.17 10.74 15.24
N GLU A 405 9.70 10.65 16.46
CA GLU A 405 10.86 11.45 16.90
C GLU A 405 12.08 11.22 16.00
N GLU A 406 12.41 9.96 15.69
CA GLU A 406 13.53 9.59 14.81
C GLU A 406 13.33 10.07 13.37
N LEU A 407 12.11 9.94 12.81
CA LEU A 407 11.79 10.43 11.46
C LEU A 407 11.90 11.96 11.36
N ILE A 408 11.42 12.68 12.37
CA ILE A 408 11.53 14.15 12.43
C ILE A 408 12.99 14.56 12.57
N ALA A 409 13.73 13.94 13.49
CA ALA A 409 15.12 14.29 13.77
C ALA A 409 16.02 14.10 12.55
N ASN A 410 15.76 13.07 11.74
CA ASN A 410 16.54 12.77 10.56
C ASN A 410 15.97 13.39 9.26
N GLY A 411 14.79 14.01 9.30
CA GLY A 411 14.18 14.65 8.13
C GLY A 411 13.56 13.67 7.12
N HIS A 412 13.19 12.47 7.57
CA HIS A 412 12.64 11.40 6.74
C HIS A 412 11.12 11.20 6.89
N LEU A 413 10.47 11.96 7.78
CA LEU A 413 9.00 11.94 7.90
C LEU A 413 8.36 12.17 6.53
N GLU A 414 7.35 11.37 6.19
CA GLU A 414 6.58 11.59 4.97
C GLU A 414 5.78 12.91 5.01
N ALA A 415 5.26 13.31 3.85
CA ALA A 415 4.34 14.45 3.79
C ALA A 415 2.95 14.04 4.33
N GLU A 416 2.71 14.29 5.61
CA GLU A 416 1.44 13.97 6.29
C GLU A 416 0.24 14.73 5.66
N GLY A 417 -0.95 14.11 5.72
CA GLY A 417 -2.20 14.70 5.24
C GLY A 417 -2.44 14.67 3.72
N LEU A 418 -1.59 13.97 2.95
CA LEU A 418 -1.78 13.77 1.50
C LEU A 418 -2.62 12.55 1.15
N VAL A 419 -2.60 11.56 2.02
CA VAL A 419 -3.39 10.34 1.97
C VAL A 419 -4.21 10.31 3.24
N SER A 420 -5.32 9.58 3.22
CA SER A 420 -6.12 9.40 4.42
C SER A 420 -5.27 8.68 5.48
N ASP A 421 -4.65 9.47 6.36
CA ASP A 421 -4.26 9.05 7.69
C ASP A 421 -5.58 9.09 8.45
N VAL A 422 -6.35 8.00 8.49
CA VAL A 422 -7.67 8.08 9.12
C VAL A 422 -7.48 8.52 10.58
N ALA A 423 -8.00 9.70 10.87
CA ALA A 423 -8.10 10.33 12.17
C ALA A 423 -9.36 11.19 12.23
#